data_AF-A0A6V8R934-F1
#
_entry.id   AF-A0A6V8R934-F1
#
_cell.length_a   1.000
_cell.length_b   1.000
_cell.length_c   1.000
_cell.angle_alpha   90.00
_cell.angle_beta   90.00
_cell.angle_gamma   90.00
#
_symmetry.space_group_name_H-M   'P 1'
#
loop_
_entity.id
_entity.type
_entity.pdbx_description
1 polymer ?
#
loop_
_entity_poly.entity_id
_entity_poly.type
_entity_poly.pdbx_seq_one_letter_code
_entity_poly.pdbx_strand_id
1 'polypeptide(L)'
;MFDVTLGCDEEARQILQASLTDARIRHAVSSLRALREGIETSGELTSSVAHNTPSCDYGLRQYCMALGGLAAILSSPSPSGVNSALLCCQMFISIEQARGNYAAMAEHIIGGLGIMREYRARPEFVADNKLVPALHGQLPLLDVFIIKLFAAPCKFADPPAAAGTGVRTVPVCVNSLAQQTVESCPFRTIAPDMRAELTVIAESIVEFLGKVSRVESAGNALGLLSEKAHLVDSLESWLNDLELVQAEIRPPGPELLSVTFMRFFYLVLRVVLLGALSSSPDLCVVLQTENKRLQDVASNLSERISSHIIQVMHFLLFGATGRTGQHVVSDLLSQGHTAVALVRTPGSLSSRPGLTVVTGSPLSKSDIQTTLAAAPSLTPSAAIVTLNTVRESDSPFAKQLSPPRFLADSCANICEVLEHAGIYRIVVMSTAGVGDSWPNLPWLSKAFMAYTNIKYALEDHGLVDKEIRLTKMDWTLCKRWAATVTECA
;
A
#
# COMPACT_ATOMS: atom_id res chain seq x y z
N MET A 1 12.19 1.89 2.16
CA MET A 1 10.96 1.78 1.33
C MET A 1 11.26 1.26 -0.07
N PHE A 2 12.32 1.71 -0.76
CA PHE A 2 12.60 1.21 -2.12
C PHE A 2 13.77 0.25 -2.27
N ASP A 3 14.81 0.25 -1.43
CA ASP A 3 16.02 -0.58 -1.65
C ASP A 3 16.53 -0.50 -3.11
N VAL A 4 16.36 0.69 -3.70
CA VAL A 4 16.65 1.05 -5.09
C VAL A 4 17.44 2.35 -5.04
N THR A 5 18.47 2.45 -5.88
CA THR A 5 19.30 3.65 -6.03
C THR A 5 18.50 4.79 -6.64
N LEU A 6 18.19 5.83 -5.84
CA LEU A 6 17.36 6.98 -6.23
C LEU A 6 18.10 8.01 -7.12
N GLY A 7 19.42 7.88 -7.33
CA GLY A 7 20.22 8.87 -8.07
C GLY A 7 20.33 10.23 -7.36
N CYS A 8 19.99 10.29 -6.07
CA CYS A 8 19.96 11.49 -5.22
C CYS A 8 21.17 11.61 -4.29
N ASP A 9 22.32 11.02 -4.66
CA ASP A 9 23.49 10.95 -3.76
C ASP A 9 24.07 12.32 -3.41
N GLU A 10 24.09 13.25 -4.38
CA GLU A 10 24.60 14.60 -4.13
C GLU A 10 23.62 15.41 -3.27
N GLU A 11 22.31 15.29 -3.51
CA GLU A 11 21.26 15.91 -2.70
C GLU A 11 21.31 15.38 -1.26
N ALA A 12 21.45 14.07 -1.08
CA ALA A 12 21.63 13.45 0.23
C ALA A 12 22.90 13.95 0.93
N ARG A 13 24.01 14.08 0.21
CA ARG A 13 25.27 14.60 0.75
C ARG A 13 25.12 16.06 1.23
N GLN A 14 24.43 16.89 0.46
CA GLN A 14 24.14 18.29 0.82
C GLN A 14 23.29 18.38 2.08
N ILE A 15 22.21 17.60 2.17
CA ILE A 15 21.35 17.54 3.36
C ILE A 15 22.16 17.11 4.60
N LEU A 16 22.95 16.05 4.49
CA LEU A 16 23.74 15.54 5.62
C LEU A 16 24.78 16.56 6.08
N GLN A 17 25.47 17.24 5.16
CA GLN A 17 26.40 18.31 5.49
C GLN A 17 25.69 19.49 6.17
N ALA A 18 24.56 19.93 5.62
CA ALA A 18 23.79 21.04 6.18
C ALA A 18 23.20 20.68 7.56
N SER A 19 22.86 19.42 7.82
CA SER A 19 22.35 18.96 9.13
C SER A 19 23.37 19.11 10.27
N LEU A 20 24.66 19.20 9.95
CA LEU A 20 25.71 19.43 10.95
C LEU A 20 25.63 20.84 11.52
N THR A 21 25.26 21.84 10.73
CA THR A 21 25.25 23.25 11.11
C THR A 21 23.85 23.80 11.34
N ASP A 22 22.85 23.30 10.63
CA ASP A 22 21.46 23.73 10.73
C ASP A 22 20.60 22.77 11.57
N ALA A 23 20.13 23.27 12.72
CA ALA A 23 19.28 22.50 13.63
C ALA A 23 17.96 22.05 12.99
N ARG A 24 17.39 22.83 12.06
CA ARG A 24 16.10 22.56 11.41
C ARG A 24 16.21 21.35 10.49
N ILE A 25 17.25 21.33 9.67
CA ILE A 25 17.57 20.20 8.79
C ILE A 25 17.90 18.98 9.64
N ARG A 26 18.63 19.15 10.76
CA ARG A 26 18.91 18.06 11.71
C ARG A 26 17.65 17.45 12.31
N HIS A 27 16.67 18.28 12.69
CA HIS A 27 15.36 17.81 13.15
C HIS A 27 14.62 17.06 12.04
N ALA A 28 14.62 17.57 10.80
CA ALA A 28 13.99 16.88 9.67
C ALA A 28 14.65 15.51 9.37
N VAL A 29 15.98 15.42 9.39
CA VAL A 29 16.72 14.15 9.22
C VAL A 29 16.39 13.16 10.34
N SER A 30 16.33 13.65 11.58
CA SER A 30 15.98 12.81 12.74
C SER A 30 14.54 12.28 12.64
N SER A 31 13.62 13.11 12.15
CA SER A 31 12.24 12.72 11.87
C SER A 31 12.16 11.60 10.83
N LEU A 32 12.79 11.78 9.66
CA LEU A 32 12.78 10.78 8.59
C LEU A 32 13.40 9.46 9.06
N ARG A 33 14.49 9.51 9.83
CA ARG A 33 15.13 8.32 10.41
C ARG A 33 14.16 7.58 11.33
N ALA A 34 13.57 8.26 12.31
CA ALA A 34 12.68 7.63 13.28
C ALA A 34 11.43 7.01 12.62
N LEU A 35 10.85 7.71 11.63
CA LEU A 35 9.74 7.18 10.84
C LEU A 35 10.15 5.95 10.03
N ARG A 36 11.34 5.96 9.42
CA ARG A 36 11.86 4.83 8.67
C ARG A 36 12.14 3.62 9.56
N GLU A 37 12.76 3.82 10.72
CA GLU A 37 12.98 2.76 11.71
C GLU A 37 11.64 2.17 12.18
N GLY A 38 10.61 2.99 12.38
CA GLY A 38 9.25 2.54 12.67
C GLY A 38 8.67 1.66 11.55
N ILE A 39 8.88 2.02 10.28
CA ILE A 39 8.43 1.24 9.13
C ILE A 39 9.21 -0.09 9.03
N GLU A 40 10.53 -0.06 9.16
CA GLU A 40 11.39 -1.24 9.02
C GLU A 40 11.16 -2.25 10.17
N THR A 41 10.90 -1.77 11.38
CA THR A 41 10.51 -2.64 12.51
C THR A 41 9.10 -3.20 12.39
N SER A 42 8.22 -2.58 11.59
CA SER A 42 6.84 -3.05 11.37
C SER A 42 6.69 -4.11 10.26
N GLY A 43 7.75 -4.40 9.50
CA GLY A 43 7.73 -5.34 8.38
C GLY A 43 7.08 -4.77 7.10
N GLU A 44 7.62 -5.15 5.94
CA GLU A 44 7.05 -4.78 4.63
C GLU A 44 5.61 -5.32 4.53
N LEU A 45 4.65 -4.39 4.50
CA LEU A 45 3.20 -4.57 4.34
C LEU A 45 2.36 -4.74 5.62
N THR A 46 2.46 -3.86 6.61
CA THR A 46 1.31 -3.59 7.52
C THR A 46 1.42 -2.21 8.19
N SER A 47 0.96 -1.16 7.52
CA SER A 47 0.72 0.14 8.14
C SER A 47 -0.67 0.15 8.77
N SER A 48 -0.76 -0.05 10.08
CA SER A 48 -1.84 0.56 10.88
C SER A 48 -1.35 0.93 12.28
N VAL A 49 -0.22 0.36 12.71
CA VAL A 49 0.38 0.61 14.03
C VAL A 49 1.50 1.68 14.00
N ALA A 50 1.84 2.22 12.82
CA ALA A 50 2.85 3.27 12.71
C ALA A 50 2.49 4.53 13.52
N HIS A 51 1.22 4.77 13.88
CA HIS A 51 0.82 5.97 14.61
C HIS A 51 1.08 5.94 16.13
N ASN A 52 1.33 4.79 16.77
CA ASN A 52 1.41 4.67 18.23
C ASN A 52 2.68 3.98 18.74
N THR A 53 3.81 4.13 18.04
CA THR A 53 5.12 3.69 18.57
C THR A 53 5.88 4.89 19.15
N PRO A 54 6.64 4.73 20.25
CA PRO A 54 7.46 5.80 20.82
C PRO A 54 8.43 6.44 19.80
N SER A 55 8.87 5.67 18.80
CA SER A 55 9.70 6.15 17.70
C SER A 55 8.93 7.08 16.75
N CYS A 56 7.66 6.78 16.45
CA CYS A 56 6.82 7.65 15.64
C CYS A 56 6.49 8.97 16.35
N ASP A 57 6.18 8.92 17.65
CA ASP A 57 5.94 10.14 18.45
C ASP A 57 7.16 11.06 18.47
N TYR A 58 8.35 10.48 18.63
CA TYR A 58 9.60 11.21 18.50
C TYR A 58 9.76 11.79 17.08
N GLY A 59 9.51 10.99 16.05
CA GLY A 59 9.59 11.40 14.65
C GLY A 59 8.69 12.59 14.32
N LEU A 60 7.43 12.57 14.76
CA LEU A 60 6.48 13.67 14.59
C LEU A 60 6.89 14.92 15.35
N ARG A 61 7.40 14.78 16.58
CA ARG A 61 7.91 15.92 17.33
C ARG A 61 9.09 16.59 16.63
N GLN A 62 10.03 15.81 16.10
CA GLN A 62 11.14 16.35 15.31
C GLN A 62 10.65 17.03 14.03
N TYR A 63 9.65 16.46 13.34
CA TYR A 63 9.00 17.08 12.19
C TYR A 63 8.42 18.46 12.53
N CYS A 64 7.63 18.57 13.60
CA CYS A 64 7.04 19.84 14.03
C CYS A 64 8.10 20.89 14.39
N MET A 65 9.21 20.49 15.02
CA MET A 65 10.32 21.41 15.33
C MET A 65 10.98 21.94 14.05
N ALA A 66 11.21 21.08 13.06
CA ALA A 66 11.74 21.50 11.76
C ALA A 66 10.77 22.45 11.04
N LEU A 67 9.48 22.15 11.05
CA LEU A 67 8.44 22.94 10.39
C LEU A 67 8.29 24.34 11.02
N GLY A 68 8.30 24.42 12.36
CA GLY A 68 8.30 25.70 13.07
C GLY A 68 9.54 26.55 12.76
N GLY A 69 10.71 25.91 12.63
CA GLY A 69 11.93 26.57 12.20
C GLY A 69 11.90 27.08 10.76
N LEU A 70 11.22 26.37 9.85
CA LEU A 70 11.00 26.82 8.47
C LEU A 70 10.11 28.05 8.41
N ALA A 71 8.99 28.07 9.14
CA ALA A 71 8.08 29.22 9.18
C ALA A 71 8.78 30.50 9.66
N ALA A 72 9.72 30.38 10.62
CA ALA A 72 10.53 31.50 11.08
C ALA A 72 11.47 32.07 10.00
N ILE A 73 12.02 31.21 9.11
CA ILE A 73 12.85 31.66 7.97
C ILE A 73 12.03 32.49 7.01
N LEU A 74 10.87 31.98 6.61
CA LEU A 74 10.03 32.62 5.60
C LEU A 74 9.51 33.98 6.06
N SER A 75 9.46 34.21 7.39
CA SER A 75 9.12 35.50 7.97
C SER A 75 10.25 36.54 7.86
N SER A 76 11.51 36.12 7.71
CA SER A 76 12.68 37.00 7.57
C SER A 76 13.76 36.37 6.67
N PRO A 77 13.62 36.49 5.33
CA PRO A 77 14.45 35.74 4.40
C PRO A 77 15.91 36.21 4.39
N SER A 78 16.85 35.27 4.47
CA SER A 78 18.27 35.50 4.18
C SER A 78 18.76 34.48 3.15
N PRO A 79 19.84 34.74 2.39
CA PRO A 79 20.34 33.77 1.41
C PRO A 79 20.62 32.38 2.01
N SER A 80 21.18 32.34 3.22
CA SER A 80 21.38 31.09 3.98
C SER A 80 20.06 30.45 4.43
N GLY A 81 19.06 31.27 4.78
CA GLY A 81 17.71 30.84 5.12
C GLY A 81 16.99 30.20 3.94
N VAL A 82 17.08 30.78 2.74
CA VAL A 82 16.46 30.24 1.51
C VAL A 82 17.06 28.88 1.15
N ASN A 83 18.38 28.73 1.24
CA ASN A 83 19.04 27.43 1.05
C ASN A 83 18.48 26.40 2.05
N SER A 84 18.45 26.77 3.34
CA SER A 84 17.91 25.91 4.40
C SER A 84 16.43 25.54 4.16
N ALA A 85 15.63 26.47 3.66
CA ALA A 85 14.23 26.26 3.35
C ALA A 85 14.04 25.21 2.25
N LEU A 86 14.82 25.30 1.16
CA LEU A 86 14.75 24.33 0.07
C LEU A 86 15.20 22.92 0.49
N LEU A 87 16.24 22.81 1.34
CA LEU A 87 16.66 21.52 1.91
C LEU A 87 15.59 20.95 2.86
N CYS A 88 14.92 21.80 3.65
CA CYS A 88 13.77 21.38 4.46
C CYS A 88 12.63 20.86 3.58
N CYS A 89 12.31 21.51 2.45
CA CYS A 89 11.31 21.01 1.50
C CYS A 89 11.67 19.61 0.96
N GLN A 90 12.93 19.36 0.58
CA GLN A 90 13.38 18.01 0.15
C GLN A 90 13.10 16.96 1.22
N MET A 91 13.43 17.30 2.48
CA MET A 91 13.19 16.41 3.62
C MET A 91 11.71 16.21 3.92
N PHE A 92 10.90 17.26 3.88
CA PHE A 92 9.47 17.14 4.14
C PHE A 92 8.76 16.35 3.05
N ILE A 93 9.11 16.51 1.78
CA ILE A 93 8.60 15.67 0.69
C ILE A 93 8.92 14.19 0.97
N SER A 94 10.15 13.89 1.40
CA SER A 94 10.56 12.52 1.75
C SER A 94 9.81 11.96 2.96
N ILE A 95 9.57 12.80 3.99
CA ILE A 95 8.82 12.43 5.20
C ILE A 95 7.36 12.17 4.86
N GLU A 96 6.71 13.05 4.10
CA GLU A 96 5.32 12.90 3.72
C GLU A 96 5.12 11.71 2.77
N GLN A 97 6.12 11.36 1.95
CA GLN A 97 6.13 10.12 1.18
C GLN A 97 6.15 8.89 2.10
N ALA A 98 7.02 8.87 3.10
CA ALA A 98 7.09 7.78 4.07
C ALA A 98 5.79 7.63 4.88
N ARG A 99 5.06 8.73 5.10
CA ARG A 99 3.77 8.77 5.80
C ARG A 99 2.56 8.50 4.91
N GLY A 100 2.74 8.43 3.59
CA GLY A 100 1.63 8.29 2.64
C GLY A 100 0.71 9.52 2.54
N ASN A 101 1.17 10.69 3.00
CA ASN A 101 0.39 11.93 3.02
C ASN A 101 0.76 12.81 1.82
N TYR A 102 0.21 12.47 0.66
CA TYR A 102 0.49 13.15 -0.60
C TYR A 102 -0.05 14.57 -0.63
N ALA A 103 -1.12 14.88 0.11
CA ALA A 103 -1.68 16.23 0.20
C ALA A 103 -0.66 17.21 0.80
N ALA A 104 -0.06 16.89 1.95
CA ALA A 104 0.98 17.73 2.54
C ALA A 104 2.27 17.72 1.70
N MET A 105 2.60 16.59 1.06
CA MET A 105 3.71 16.53 0.11
C MET A 105 3.56 17.53 -1.04
N ALA A 106 2.35 17.63 -1.62
CA ALA A 106 2.05 18.59 -2.67
C ALA A 106 2.22 20.03 -2.19
N GLU A 107 1.85 20.36 -0.95
CA GLU A 107 2.11 21.68 -0.36
C GLU A 107 3.61 22.01 -0.31
N HIS A 108 4.45 21.05 0.11
CA HIS A 108 5.90 21.22 0.15
C HIS A 108 6.52 21.33 -1.26
N ILE A 109 5.99 20.59 -2.24
CA ILE A 109 6.39 20.72 -3.66
C ILE A 109 6.03 22.10 -4.19
N ILE A 110 4.77 22.51 -4.07
CA ILE A 110 4.25 23.78 -4.59
C ILE A 110 4.96 24.96 -3.94
N GLY A 111 5.07 24.96 -2.61
CA GLY A 111 5.74 26.00 -1.85
C GLY A 111 7.24 26.08 -2.17
N GLY A 112 7.92 24.94 -2.23
CA GLY A 112 9.34 24.87 -2.55
C GLY A 112 9.66 25.34 -3.98
N LEU A 113 8.87 24.94 -4.97
CA LEU A 113 9.00 25.46 -6.35
C LEU A 113 8.66 26.96 -6.44
N GLY A 114 7.74 27.44 -5.59
CA GLY A 114 7.49 28.87 -5.40
C GLY A 114 8.73 29.63 -4.93
N ILE A 115 9.38 29.15 -3.86
CA ILE A 115 10.62 29.72 -3.32
C ILE A 115 11.73 29.72 -4.39
N MET A 116 11.90 28.63 -5.15
CA MET A 116 12.89 28.58 -6.23
C MET A 116 12.69 29.69 -7.26
N ARG A 117 11.44 29.99 -7.63
CA ARG A 117 11.13 31.07 -8.58
C ARG A 117 11.32 32.45 -7.97
N GLU A 118 10.74 32.69 -6.79
CA GLU A 118 10.83 33.99 -6.10
C GLU A 118 12.28 34.42 -5.85
N TYR A 119 13.15 33.46 -5.50
CA TYR A 119 14.57 33.71 -5.24
C TYR A 119 15.48 33.41 -6.44
N ARG A 120 14.91 33.13 -7.62
CA ARG A 120 15.60 32.91 -8.90
C ARG A 120 16.73 31.88 -8.81
N ALA A 121 16.41 30.68 -8.36
CA ALA A 121 17.32 29.54 -8.35
C ALA A 121 17.80 29.12 -9.76
N ARG A 122 17.08 29.54 -10.81
CA ARG A 122 17.44 29.33 -12.23
C ARG A 122 17.36 30.64 -13.01
N PRO A 123 18.05 30.73 -14.16
CA PRO A 123 17.86 31.85 -15.09
C PRO A 123 16.41 31.94 -15.58
N GLU A 124 15.93 33.16 -15.78
CA GLU A 124 14.56 33.44 -16.23
C GLU A 124 14.54 34.56 -17.26
N PHE A 125 13.49 34.60 -18.07
CA PHE A 125 13.24 35.75 -18.94
C PHE A 125 12.40 36.78 -18.20
N VAL A 126 12.82 38.03 -18.30
CA VAL A 126 12.01 39.20 -17.93
C VAL A 126 11.47 39.83 -19.23
N ALA A 127 10.61 40.85 -19.10
CA ALA A 127 10.09 41.62 -20.23
C ALA A 127 11.16 41.95 -21.29
N ASP A 128 10.74 41.99 -22.55
CA ASP A 128 11.59 42.22 -23.73
C ASP A 128 12.62 41.10 -24.01
N ASN A 129 12.31 39.85 -23.64
CA ASN A 129 13.19 38.68 -23.80
C ASN A 129 14.57 38.86 -23.15
N LYS A 130 14.65 39.69 -22.10
CA LYS A 130 15.88 39.92 -21.36
C LYS A 130 16.12 38.77 -20.40
N LEU A 131 17.18 38.01 -20.64
CA LEU A 131 17.60 36.96 -19.74
C LEU A 131 18.21 37.57 -18.47
N VAL A 132 17.72 37.12 -17.31
CA VAL A 132 18.30 37.42 -16.01
C VAL A 132 18.94 36.14 -15.46
N PRO A 133 20.21 36.19 -15.02
CA PRO A 133 20.89 35.02 -14.48
C PRO A 133 20.29 34.61 -13.13
N ALA A 134 20.54 33.37 -12.73
CA ALA A 134 20.17 32.89 -11.40
C ALA A 134 20.82 33.76 -10.30
N LEU A 135 20.06 34.05 -9.24
CA LEU A 135 20.56 34.82 -8.10
C LEU A 135 21.26 33.86 -7.13
N HIS A 136 22.58 34.03 -6.98
CA HIS A 136 23.49 33.31 -6.08
C HIS A 136 24.01 31.95 -6.58
N GLY A 137 25.26 31.64 -6.19
CA GLY A 137 25.84 30.32 -6.38
C GLY A 137 25.12 29.27 -5.53
N GLN A 138 24.57 28.25 -6.20
CA GLN A 138 24.11 26.96 -5.66
C GLN A 138 23.00 27.01 -4.61
N LEU A 139 21.83 27.56 -4.95
CA LEU A 139 20.60 27.15 -4.28
C LEU A 139 20.29 25.67 -4.61
N PRO A 140 19.76 24.88 -3.67
CA PRO A 140 19.33 23.51 -3.95
C PRO A 140 18.29 23.46 -5.09
N LEU A 141 18.52 22.60 -6.07
CA LEU A 141 17.61 22.40 -7.20
C LEU A 141 16.53 21.38 -6.81
N LEU A 142 15.53 21.86 -6.05
CA LEU A 142 14.43 21.05 -5.54
C LEU A 142 13.64 20.35 -6.67
N ASP A 143 13.48 21.00 -7.81
CA ASP A 143 12.84 20.42 -8.99
C ASP A 143 13.52 19.13 -9.48
N VAL A 144 14.85 19.10 -9.57
CA VAL A 144 15.61 17.91 -9.95
C VAL A 144 15.46 16.80 -8.91
N PHE A 145 15.53 17.14 -7.62
CA PHE A 145 15.30 16.19 -6.53
C PHE A 145 13.92 15.53 -6.65
N ILE A 146 12.87 16.34 -6.83
CA ILE A 146 11.49 15.86 -6.97
C ILE A 146 11.39 14.88 -8.16
N ILE A 147 11.94 15.25 -9.32
CA ILE A 147 11.85 14.39 -10.51
C ILE A 147 12.54 13.05 -10.26
N LYS A 148 13.76 13.06 -9.72
CA LYS A 148 14.49 11.83 -9.41
C LYS A 148 13.74 10.95 -8.40
N LEU A 149 13.14 11.56 -7.39
CA LEU A 149 12.38 10.86 -6.35
C LEU A 149 11.20 10.05 -6.93
N PHE A 150 10.48 10.62 -7.90
CA PHE A 150 9.31 9.97 -8.52
C PHE A 150 9.65 9.10 -9.74
N ALA A 151 10.74 9.40 -10.44
CA ALA A 151 11.26 8.58 -11.54
C ALA A 151 11.82 7.24 -11.06
N ALA A 152 12.27 7.15 -9.81
CA ALA A 152 12.87 5.94 -9.28
C ALA A 152 11.89 4.74 -9.31
N PRO A 153 12.37 3.51 -9.60
CA PRO A 153 11.55 2.32 -9.57
C PRO A 153 10.85 2.14 -8.21
N CYS A 154 9.51 2.14 -8.21
CA CYS A 154 8.75 1.78 -7.02
C CYS A 154 8.76 0.25 -6.89
N LYS A 155 8.90 -0.31 -5.68
CA LYS A 155 8.69 -1.75 -5.41
C LYS A 155 7.28 -2.24 -5.76
N PHE A 156 6.34 -1.32 -5.99
CA PHE A 156 4.98 -1.60 -6.49
C PHE A 156 4.91 -1.74 -8.02
N ALA A 157 6.02 -1.51 -8.73
CA ALA A 157 6.19 -2.00 -10.09
C ALA A 157 6.76 -3.41 -9.98
N ASP A 158 5.93 -4.41 -10.28
CA ASP A 158 6.35 -5.81 -10.31
C ASP A 158 7.55 -5.98 -11.26
N PRO A 159 8.48 -6.91 -10.97
CA PRO A 159 9.67 -7.10 -11.79
C PRO A 159 9.31 -7.48 -13.23
N PRO A 160 10.10 -7.05 -14.23
CA PRO A 160 9.87 -7.43 -15.61
C PRO A 160 9.96 -8.95 -15.77
N ALA A 161 9.05 -9.52 -16.57
CA ALA A 161 9.07 -10.94 -16.89
C ALA A 161 10.46 -11.32 -17.42
N ALA A 162 11.08 -12.33 -16.79
CA ALA A 162 12.39 -12.81 -17.16
C ALA A 162 12.44 -13.12 -18.67
N ALA A 163 13.37 -12.44 -19.37
CA ALA A 163 13.63 -12.67 -20.78
C ALA A 163 13.95 -14.15 -21.03
N GLY A 164 13.18 -14.76 -21.93
CA GLY A 164 13.38 -16.15 -22.33
C GLY A 164 14.78 -16.38 -22.90
N THR A 165 15.44 -17.45 -22.47
CA THR A 165 16.59 -17.98 -23.19
C THR A 165 16.68 -19.48 -22.99
N GLY A 166 16.76 -20.23 -24.09
CA GLY A 166 17.35 -21.57 -24.10
C GLY A 166 16.41 -22.73 -24.38
N VAL A 167 16.05 -22.89 -25.65
CA VAL A 167 15.53 -24.13 -26.23
C VAL A 167 16.47 -25.32 -25.96
N ARG A 168 15.92 -26.45 -25.50
CA ARG A 168 16.37 -27.78 -25.90
C ARG A 168 15.22 -28.81 -25.80
N THR A 169 14.76 -29.24 -26.97
CA THR A 169 13.86 -30.37 -27.27
C THR A 169 14.60 -31.71 -27.03
N VAL A 170 14.05 -32.92 -26.82
CA VAL A 170 12.79 -33.67 -27.10
C VAL A 170 12.82 -34.99 -26.23
N PRO A 171 11.92 -36.02 -26.31
CA PRO A 171 10.45 -36.10 -26.58
C PRO A 171 9.61 -36.98 -25.59
N VAL A 172 8.31 -36.63 -25.51
CA VAL A 172 7.10 -37.52 -25.56
C VAL A 172 6.87 -38.60 -24.49
N CYS A 173 5.81 -38.42 -23.69
CA CYS A 173 4.60 -39.25 -23.82
C CYS A 173 3.35 -38.56 -23.26
N VAL A 174 2.25 -38.78 -23.98
CA VAL A 174 0.99 -38.04 -24.01
C VAL A 174 -0.02 -38.64 -23.03
N ASN A 175 -0.70 -37.81 -22.25
CA ASN A 175 -2.17 -37.80 -22.16
C ASN A 175 -2.65 -36.59 -21.36
N SER A 176 -3.28 -35.68 -22.12
CA SER A 176 -3.89 -34.43 -21.72
C SER A 176 -5.16 -34.62 -20.89
N LEU A 177 -5.41 -33.71 -19.94
CA LEU A 177 -6.66 -32.93 -19.89
C LEU A 177 -6.55 -31.77 -18.87
N ALA A 178 -6.76 -30.56 -19.38
CA ALA A 178 -7.02 -29.29 -18.70
C ALA A 178 -5.87 -28.62 -17.91
N GLN A 179 -4.87 -28.10 -18.63
CA GLN A 179 -4.20 -26.86 -18.23
C GLN A 179 -5.09 -25.68 -18.63
N GLN A 180 -5.80 -25.11 -17.68
CA GLN A 180 -6.26 -23.72 -17.80
C GLN A 180 -5.01 -22.85 -17.63
N THR A 181 -4.55 -22.31 -18.75
CA THR A 181 -3.69 -21.13 -18.80
C THR A 181 -4.31 -20.07 -17.89
N VAL A 182 -3.59 -19.70 -16.83
CA VAL A 182 -3.86 -18.50 -16.06
C VAL A 182 -3.62 -17.33 -17.00
N GLU A 183 -4.68 -16.82 -17.62
CA GLU A 183 -4.65 -15.58 -18.39
C GLU A 183 -4.15 -14.46 -17.48
N SER A 184 -2.96 -13.95 -17.76
CA SER A 184 -2.45 -12.75 -17.12
C SER A 184 -3.37 -11.59 -17.46
N CYS A 185 -3.93 -10.96 -16.43
CA CYS A 185 -4.82 -9.82 -16.52
C CYS A 185 -4.24 -8.72 -17.44
N PRO A 186 -4.96 -8.24 -18.48
CA PRO A 186 -4.43 -7.28 -19.47
C PRO A 186 -3.99 -5.93 -18.88
N PHE A 187 -4.47 -5.60 -17.67
CA PHE A 187 -4.04 -4.41 -16.91
C PHE A 187 -2.55 -4.44 -16.50
N ARG A 188 -1.94 -5.63 -16.39
CA ARG A 188 -0.55 -5.78 -15.94
C ARG A 188 0.47 -5.36 -16.97
N THR A 189 0.15 -5.42 -18.26
CA THR A 189 1.11 -5.16 -19.34
C THR A 189 1.18 -3.68 -19.71
N ILE A 190 0.09 -2.93 -19.51
CA ILE A 190 -0.03 -1.57 -20.05
C ILE A 190 0.47 -0.50 -19.05
N ALA A 191 0.29 -0.70 -17.74
CA ALA A 191 0.80 0.22 -16.73
C ALA A 191 2.35 0.32 -16.65
N PRO A 192 3.13 -0.77 -16.85
CA PRO A 192 4.58 -0.70 -16.92
C PRO A 192 5.10 0.13 -18.09
N ASP A 193 4.47 0.01 -19.27
CA ASP A 193 4.89 0.71 -20.50
C ASP A 193 4.66 2.22 -20.37
N MET A 194 3.46 2.63 -19.93
CA MET A 194 3.15 4.05 -19.70
C MET A 194 4.08 4.69 -18.65
N ARG A 195 4.45 3.94 -17.60
CA ARG A 195 5.37 4.43 -16.58
C ARG A 195 6.79 4.58 -17.11
N ALA A 196 7.26 3.66 -17.94
CA ALA A 196 8.57 3.73 -18.57
C ALA A 196 8.66 4.95 -19.48
N GLU A 197 7.65 5.19 -20.31
CA GLU A 197 7.58 6.38 -21.17
C GLU A 197 7.61 7.69 -20.37
N LEU A 198 6.80 7.78 -19.30
CA LEU A 198 6.81 8.96 -18.43
C LEU A 198 8.19 9.19 -17.78
N THR A 199 8.89 8.11 -17.45
CA THR A 199 10.24 8.15 -16.88
C THR A 199 11.26 8.67 -17.90
N VAL A 200 11.17 8.26 -19.16
CA VAL A 200 12.02 8.78 -20.25
C VAL A 200 11.79 10.28 -20.47
N ILE A 201 10.53 10.72 -20.42
CA ILE A 201 10.20 12.16 -20.49
C ILE A 201 10.80 12.89 -19.28
N ALA A 202 10.70 12.32 -18.09
CA ALA A 202 11.28 12.90 -16.88
C ALA A 202 12.80 13.06 -16.95
N GLU A 203 13.53 12.06 -17.47
CA GLU A 203 14.98 12.13 -17.71
C GLU A 203 15.33 13.25 -18.70
N SER A 204 14.56 13.38 -19.78
CA SER A 204 14.72 14.46 -20.78
C SER A 204 14.49 15.83 -20.16
N ILE A 205 13.52 15.97 -19.25
CA ILE A 205 13.28 17.22 -18.50
C ILE A 205 14.46 17.52 -17.57
N VAL A 206 15.04 16.54 -16.89
CA VAL A 206 16.24 16.75 -16.06
C VAL A 206 17.43 17.22 -16.90
N GLU A 207 17.64 16.65 -18.09
CA GLU A 207 18.68 17.10 -19.01
C GLU A 207 18.45 18.55 -19.45
N PHE A 208 17.21 18.87 -19.85
CA PHE A 208 16.79 20.23 -20.20
C PHE A 208 17.05 21.22 -19.06
N LEU A 209 16.63 20.90 -17.83
CA LEU A 209 16.89 21.73 -16.65
C LEU A 209 18.40 21.91 -16.41
N GLY A 210 19.21 20.89 -16.67
CA GLY A 210 20.67 20.97 -16.65
C GLY A 210 21.22 21.98 -17.65
N LYS A 211 20.67 22.03 -18.87
CA LYS A 211 21.01 23.04 -19.89
C LYS A 211 20.59 24.44 -19.41
N VAL A 212 19.36 24.60 -18.91
CA VAL A 212 18.84 25.87 -18.37
C VAL A 212 19.76 26.48 -17.32
N SER A 213 20.28 25.67 -16.38
CA SER A 213 21.20 26.13 -15.34
C SER A 213 22.52 26.72 -15.86
N ARG A 214 22.94 26.37 -17.09
CA ARG A 214 24.23 26.76 -17.67
C ARG A 214 24.10 27.87 -18.72
N VAL A 215 22.89 28.38 -18.94
CA VAL A 215 22.66 29.41 -19.95
C VAL A 215 23.20 30.75 -19.48
N GLU A 216 24.06 31.34 -20.29
CA GLU A 216 24.67 32.66 -20.05
C GLU A 216 24.20 33.75 -21.03
N SER A 217 23.59 33.36 -22.16
CA SER A 217 23.18 34.29 -23.22
C SER A 217 21.70 34.15 -23.58
N ALA A 218 21.06 35.27 -23.92
CA ALA A 218 19.65 35.30 -24.33
C ALA A 218 19.40 34.48 -25.61
N GLY A 219 20.35 34.44 -26.55
CA GLY A 219 20.25 33.64 -27.77
C GLY A 219 20.18 32.13 -27.49
N ASN A 220 21.05 31.63 -26.60
CA ASN A 220 21.02 30.22 -26.20
C ASN A 220 19.74 29.90 -25.40
N ALA A 221 19.30 30.85 -24.55
CA ALA A 221 18.05 30.73 -23.80
C ALA A 221 16.82 30.60 -24.71
N LEU A 222 16.77 31.39 -25.80
CA LEU A 222 15.69 31.32 -26.80
C LEU A 222 15.67 29.97 -27.52
N GLY A 223 16.85 29.40 -27.82
CA GLY A 223 16.96 28.06 -28.39
C GLY A 223 16.38 26.97 -27.47
N LEU A 224 16.49 27.12 -26.15
CA LEU A 224 15.91 26.18 -25.19
C LEU A 224 14.37 26.30 -25.09
N LEU A 225 13.75 27.38 -25.56
CA LEU A 225 12.29 27.49 -25.54
C LEU A 225 11.61 26.52 -26.51
N SER A 226 12.25 26.17 -27.64
CA SER A 226 11.72 25.15 -28.55
C SER A 226 11.84 23.75 -27.96
N GLU A 227 12.95 23.44 -27.27
CA GLU A 227 13.12 22.18 -26.52
C GLU A 227 12.07 22.07 -25.41
N LYS A 228 11.82 23.16 -24.66
CA LYS A 228 10.73 23.23 -23.67
C LYS A 228 9.37 22.93 -24.30
N ALA A 229 9.04 23.56 -25.43
CA ALA A 229 7.76 23.34 -26.12
C ALA A 229 7.59 21.87 -26.52
N HIS A 230 8.62 21.26 -27.11
CA HIS A 230 8.60 19.85 -27.46
C HIS A 230 8.39 18.93 -26.25
N LEU A 231 9.01 19.23 -25.11
CA LEU A 231 8.81 18.47 -23.86
C LEU A 231 7.38 18.63 -23.31
N VAL A 232 6.78 19.83 -23.43
CA VAL A 232 5.38 20.05 -23.08
C VAL A 232 4.47 19.22 -23.97
N ASP A 233 4.69 19.24 -25.29
CA ASP A 233 3.92 18.46 -26.26
C ASP A 233 4.06 16.95 -25.99
N SER A 234 5.26 16.49 -25.63
CA SER A 234 5.52 15.08 -25.27
C SER A 234 4.74 14.65 -24.02
N LEU A 235 4.71 15.50 -22.99
CA LEU A 235 3.91 15.26 -21.79
C LEU A 235 2.41 15.21 -22.10
N GLU A 236 1.92 16.13 -22.94
CA GLU A 236 0.50 16.18 -23.34
C GLU A 236 0.11 14.98 -24.20
N SER A 237 0.98 14.55 -25.12
CA SER A 237 0.79 13.31 -25.88
C SER A 237 0.67 12.11 -24.95
N TRP A 238 1.61 11.95 -24.01
CA TRP A 238 1.58 10.86 -23.04
C TRP A 238 0.28 10.84 -22.22
N LEU A 239 -0.23 12.00 -21.81
CA LEU A 239 -1.50 12.07 -21.09
C LEU A 239 -2.67 11.62 -21.98
N ASN A 240 -2.71 12.04 -23.24
CA ASN A 240 -3.75 11.61 -24.18
C ASN A 240 -3.72 10.09 -24.39
N ASP A 241 -2.54 9.51 -24.54
CA ASP A 241 -2.36 8.07 -24.68
C ASP A 241 -2.82 7.31 -23.43
N LEU A 242 -2.54 7.85 -22.23
CA LEU A 242 -3.04 7.31 -20.97
C LEU A 242 -4.58 7.30 -20.91
N GLU A 243 -5.22 8.39 -21.32
CA GLU A 243 -6.68 8.50 -21.31
C GLU A 243 -7.33 7.54 -22.33
N LEU A 244 -6.73 7.36 -23.50
CA LEU A 244 -7.18 6.40 -24.52
C LEU A 244 -7.13 4.96 -23.98
N VAL A 245 -5.98 4.58 -23.42
CA VAL A 245 -5.77 3.28 -22.78
C VAL A 245 -6.79 3.05 -21.67
N GLN A 246 -7.07 4.05 -20.83
CA GLN A 246 -8.07 3.92 -19.78
C GLN A 246 -9.48 3.72 -20.34
N ALA A 247 -9.83 4.41 -21.43
CA ALA A 247 -11.14 4.30 -22.04
C ALA A 247 -11.42 2.89 -22.62
N GLU A 248 -10.40 2.22 -23.17
CA GLU A 248 -10.52 0.89 -23.77
C GLU A 248 -10.68 -0.23 -22.74
N ILE A 249 -10.05 -0.11 -21.57
CA ILE A 249 -9.91 -1.23 -20.62
C ILE A 249 -10.97 -1.18 -19.50
N ARG A 250 -11.71 -0.08 -19.33
CA ARG A 250 -12.47 0.20 -18.10
C ARG A 250 -13.66 -0.75 -17.83
N PRO A 251 -13.65 -1.52 -16.70
CA PRO A 251 -14.84 -2.05 -16.06
C PRO A 251 -15.47 -0.97 -15.14
N PRO A 252 -16.71 -1.15 -14.64
CA PRO A 252 -17.37 -0.17 -13.77
C PRO A 252 -16.71 -0.13 -12.39
N GLY A 253 -15.64 0.66 -12.24
CA GLY A 253 -14.89 0.79 -10.99
C GLY A 253 -14.06 2.07 -10.88
N PRO A 254 -13.51 2.35 -9.67
CA PRO A 254 -12.58 3.46 -9.45
C PRO A 254 -11.26 3.23 -10.20
N GLU A 255 -10.61 4.33 -10.62
CA GLU A 255 -9.30 4.29 -11.29
C GLU A 255 -8.26 3.52 -10.45
N LEU A 256 -7.30 2.82 -11.06
CA LEU A 256 -6.22 2.15 -10.33
C LEU A 256 -5.29 3.13 -9.60
N LEU A 257 -4.80 2.77 -8.40
CA LEU A 257 -3.89 3.61 -7.61
C LEU A 257 -2.62 3.96 -8.39
N SER A 258 -2.06 3.00 -9.13
CA SER A 258 -0.88 3.20 -9.99
C SER A 258 -1.09 4.30 -11.03
N VAL A 259 -2.29 4.41 -11.58
CA VAL A 259 -2.62 5.40 -12.60
C VAL A 259 -2.77 6.78 -12.00
N THR A 260 -3.42 6.88 -10.83
CA THR A 260 -3.48 8.13 -10.08
C THR A 260 -2.07 8.62 -9.68
N PHE A 261 -1.15 7.70 -9.33
CA PHE A 261 0.26 8.04 -9.10
C PHE A 261 0.97 8.57 -10.35
N MET A 262 0.74 7.96 -11.53
CA MET A 262 1.30 8.46 -12.77
C MET A 262 0.75 9.85 -13.12
N ARG A 263 -0.55 10.12 -12.90
CA ARG A 263 -1.14 11.46 -13.06
C ARG A 263 -0.52 12.48 -12.10
N PHE A 264 -0.26 12.09 -10.85
CA PHE A 264 0.45 12.95 -9.90
C PHE A 264 1.85 13.29 -10.40
N PHE A 265 2.62 12.30 -10.86
CA PHE A 265 3.97 12.54 -11.39
C PHE A 265 3.96 13.40 -12.67
N TYR A 266 3.02 13.15 -13.59
CA TYR A 266 2.79 13.98 -14.76
C TYR A 266 2.56 15.46 -14.38
N LEU A 267 1.68 15.73 -13.41
CA LEU A 267 1.40 17.10 -12.96
C LEU A 267 2.62 17.77 -12.33
N VAL A 268 3.42 17.03 -11.58
CA VAL A 268 4.71 17.50 -11.06
C VAL A 268 5.65 17.91 -12.19
N LEU A 269 5.83 17.06 -13.21
CA LEU A 269 6.65 17.36 -14.39
C LEU A 269 6.14 18.60 -15.13
N ARG A 270 4.82 18.70 -15.33
CA ARG A 270 4.17 19.84 -15.98
C ARG A 270 4.43 21.15 -15.22
N VAL A 271 4.24 21.18 -13.90
CA VAL A 271 4.49 22.37 -13.06
C VAL A 271 5.95 22.80 -13.11
N VAL A 272 6.88 21.84 -13.02
CA VAL A 272 8.33 22.12 -13.12
C VAL A 272 8.68 22.71 -14.49
N LEU A 273 8.24 22.07 -15.57
CA LEU A 273 8.56 22.47 -16.92
C LEU A 273 7.98 23.85 -17.26
N LEU A 274 6.72 24.11 -16.89
CA LEU A 274 6.09 25.42 -17.05
C LEU A 274 6.88 26.52 -16.33
N GLY A 275 7.37 26.24 -15.12
CA GLY A 275 8.15 27.17 -14.30
C GLY A 275 9.57 27.47 -14.80
N ALA A 276 10.15 26.66 -15.69
CA ALA A 276 11.50 26.87 -16.20
C ALA A 276 11.55 27.85 -17.38
N LEU A 277 12.54 28.75 -17.43
CA LEU A 277 12.69 29.76 -18.51
C LEU A 277 11.38 30.50 -18.86
N SER A 278 10.64 30.92 -17.86
CA SER A 278 9.35 31.58 -18.09
C SER A 278 9.53 33.01 -18.61
N SER A 279 8.72 33.38 -19.62
CA SER A 279 8.63 34.73 -20.19
C SER A 279 7.19 35.28 -20.26
N SER A 280 6.19 34.49 -19.85
CA SER A 280 4.77 34.80 -20.07
C SER A 280 4.13 35.55 -18.89
N PRO A 281 3.38 36.65 -19.14
CA PRO A 281 2.64 37.37 -18.10
C PRO A 281 1.51 36.51 -17.49
N ASP A 282 0.98 35.52 -18.21
CA ASP A 282 -0.10 34.64 -17.75
C ASP A 282 0.42 33.44 -16.93
N LEU A 283 1.74 33.27 -16.82
CA LEU A 283 2.36 32.12 -16.16
C LEU A 283 1.84 31.91 -14.74
N CYS A 284 1.63 32.98 -13.97
CA CYS A 284 1.15 32.88 -12.60
C CYS A 284 -0.22 32.19 -12.52
N VAL A 285 -1.14 32.55 -13.44
CA VAL A 285 -2.48 31.97 -13.51
C VAL A 285 -2.43 30.51 -13.96
N VAL A 286 -1.61 30.21 -14.97
CA VAL A 286 -1.40 28.83 -15.44
C VAL A 286 -0.85 27.95 -14.32
N LEU A 287 0.19 28.42 -13.63
CA LEU A 287 0.79 27.69 -12.50
C LEU A 287 -0.18 27.50 -11.35
N GLN A 288 -0.99 28.51 -10.99
CA GLN A 288 -2.02 28.35 -9.97
C GLN A 288 -3.03 27.27 -10.34
N THR A 289 -3.42 27.20 -11.62
CA THR A 289 -4.34 26.18 -12.14
C THR A 289 -3.73 24.79 -12.04
N GLU A 290 -2.48 24.61 -12.49
CA GLU A 290 -1.80 23.31 -12.42
C GLU A 290 -1.46 22.90 -10.98
N ASN A 291 -1.09 23.83 -10.11
CA ASN A 291 -0.87 23.58 -8.69
C ASN A 291 -2.17 23.11 -8.00
N LYS A 292 -3.31 23.69 -8.36
CA LYS A 292 -4.60 23.24 -7.84
C LYS A 292 -4.90 21.80 -8.29
N ARG A 293 -4.69 21.50 -9.58
CA ARG A 293 -4.85 20.13 -10.11
C ARG A 293 -3.93 19.14 -9.40
N LEU A 294 -2.67 19.53 -9.16
CA LEU A 294 -1.71 18.72 -8.41
C LEU A 294 -2.23 18.45 -6.99
N GLN A 295 -2.71 19.47 -6.28
CA GLN A 295 -3.26 19.33 -4.94
C GLN A 295 -4.50 18.44 -4.89
N ASP A 296 -5.40 18.55 -5.87
CA ASP A 296 -6.62 17.74 -5.96
C ASP A 296 -6.27 16.24 -6.13
N VAL A 297 -5.36 15.92 -7.06
CA VAL A 297 -4.88 14.54 -7.27
C VAL A 297 -4.15 14.02 -6.02
N ALA A 298 -3.34 14.85 -5.37
CA ALA A 298 -2.62 14.49 -4.16
C ALA A 298 -3.54 14.18 -2.97
N SER A 299 -4.62 14.94 -2.84
CA SER A 299 -5.65 14.73 -1.82
C SER A 299 -6.37 13.40 -2.06
N ASN A 300 -6.74 13.13 -3.32
CA ASN A 300 -7.33 11.85 -3.70
C ASN A 300 -6.39 10.67 -3.41
N LEU A 301 -5.10 10.77 -3.73
CA LEU A 301 -4.11 9.75 -3.40
C LEU A 301 -4.04 9.49 -1.89
N SER A 302 -4.00 10.55 -1.09
CA SER A 302 -3.92 10.44 0.37
C SER A 302 -5.12 9.72 0.97
N GLU A 303 -6.33 10.05 0.52
CA GLU A 303 -7.56 9.38 0.96
C GLU A 303 -7.56 7.90 0.57
N ARG A 304 -7.19 7.60 -0.67
CA ARG A 304 -7.20 6.23 -1.18
C ARG A 304 -6.13 5.35 -0.54
N ILE A 305 -4.94 5.88 -0.29
CA ILE A 305 -3.88 5.18 0.44
C ILE A 305 -4.31 4.95 1.88
N SER A 306 -4.86 5.96 2.55
CA SER A 306 -5.40 5.82 3.91
C SER A 306 -6.49 4.75 3.97
N SER A 307 -7.39 4.73 3.00
CA SER A 307 -8.43 3.70 2.87
C SER A 307 -7.84 2.30 2.63
N HIS A 308 -6.83 2.18 1.76
CA HIS A 308 -6.16 0.91 1.49
C HIS A 308 -5.39 0.37 2.71
N ILE A 309 -4.75 1.26 3.46
CA ILE A 309 -4.08 1.00 4.74
C ILE A 309 -5.10 0.50 5.78
N ILE A 310 -6.29 1.12 5.84
CA ILE A 310 -7.40 0.65 6.68
C ILE A 310 -7.96 -0.70 6.21
N GLN A 311 -7.79 -1.05 4.93
CA GLN A 311 -8.22 -2.34 4.40
C GLN A 311 -7.26 -3.50 4.73
N VAL A 312 -5.97 -3.27 5.00
CA VAL A 312 -5.05 -4.35 5.40
C VAL A 312 -5.26 -4.71 6.87
N MET A 313 -5.97 -5.81 7.10
CA MET A 313 -6.37 -6.28 8.43
C MET A 313 -5.51 -7.45 8.91
N HIS A 314 -5.50 -7.66 10.24
CA HIS A 314 -4.85 -8.79 10.88
C HIS A 314 -5.88 -9.74 11.51
N PHE A 315 -5.77 -11.04 11.28
CA PHE A 315 -6.79 -12.03 11.71
C PHE A 315 -6.23 -13.13 12.61
N LEU A 316 -7.02 -13.59 13.57
CA LEU A 316 -6.78 -14.88 14.24
C LEU A 316 -7.55 -15.99 13.53
N LEU A 317 -6.86 -17.06 13.15
CA LEU A 317 -7.45 -18.18 12.43
C LEU A 317 -7.46 -19.45 13.27
N PHE A 318 -8.64 -20.03 13.40
CA PHE A 318 -8.84 -21.35 13.99
C PHE A 318 -9.40 -22.30 12.92
N GLY A 319 -8.77 -23.46 12.76
CA GLY A 319 -9.15 -24.41 11.70
C GLY A 319 -8.51 -24.13 10.34
N ALA A 320 -7.46 -23.32 10.29
CA ALA A 320 -6.73 -22.95 9.06
C ALA A 320 -6.21 -24.14 8.23
N THR A 321 -6.00 -25.31 8.85
CA THR A 321 -5.55 -26.53 8.17
C THR A 321 -6.68 -27.31 7.49
N GLY A 322 -7.95 -27.01 7.81
CA GLY A 322 -9.11 -27.70 7.25
C GLY A 322 -9.42 -27.27 5.81
N ARG A 323 -10.27 -28.02 5.12
CA ARG A 323 -10.67 -27.76 3.72
C ARG A 323 -11.04 -26.29 3.48
N THR A 324 -11.95 -25.74 4.28
CA THR A 324 -12.35 -24.33 4.18
C THR A 324 -11.30 -23.37 4.71
N GLY A 325 -10.62 -23.73 5.80
CA GLY A 325 -9.59 -22.88 6.41
C GLY A 325 -8.42 -22.57 5.47
N GLN A 326 -8.04 -23.52 4.62
CA GLN A 326 -6.98 -23.31 3.63
C GLN A 326 -7.39 -22.28 2.56
N HIS A 327 -8.65 -22.29 2.11
CA HIS A 327 -9.17 -21.26 1.21
C HIS A 327 -9.18 -19.89 1.89
N VAL A 328 -9.65 -19.81 3.15
CA VAL A 328 -9.62 -18.55 3.92
C VAL A 328 -8.20 -18.00 4.03
N VAL A 329 -7.21 -18.85 4.33
CA VAL A 329 -5.80 -18.43 4.37
C VAL A 329 -5.35 -17.90 3.01
N SER A 330 -5.64 -18.63 1.92
CA SER A 330 -5.24 -18.21 0.57
C SER A 330 -5.85 -16.86 0.18
N ASP A 331 -7.16 -16.69 0.40
CA ASP A 331 -7.91 -15.51 0.01
C ASP A 331 -7.48 -14.28 0.83
N LEU A 332 -7.29 -14.44 2.14
CA LEU A 332 -6.82 -13.37 3.01
C LEU A 332 -5.44 -12.86 2.59
N LEU A 333 -4.49 -13.78 2.38
CA LEU A 333 -3.13 -13.42 1.98
C LEU A 333 -3.10 -12.80 0.58
N SER A 334 -3.95 -13.26 -0.34
CA SER A 334 -4.05 -12.70 -1.69
C SER A 334 -4.53 -11.24 -1.71
N GLN A 335 -5.30 -10.85 -0.69
CA GLN A 335 -5.78 -9.48 -0.47
C GLN A 335 -4.79 -8.63 0.35
N GLY A 336 -3.61 -9.17 0.68
CA GLY A 336 -2.60 -8.48 1.46
C GLY A 336 -2.87 -8.44 2.96
N HIS A 337 -3.89 -9.13 3.46
CA HIS A 337 -4.14 -9.26 4.89
C HIS A 337 -3.11 -10.18 5.55
N THR A 338 -2.98 -10.07 6.87
CA THR A 338 -2.09 -10.94 7.66
C THR A 338 -2.88 -11.77 8.66
N ALA A 339 -2.29 -12.87 9.12
CA ALA A 339 -2.95 -13.75 10.07
C ALA A 339 -2.00 -14.50 11.01
N VAL A 340 -2.50 -14.84 12.20
CA VAL A 340 -1.93 -15.89 13.06
C VAL A 340 -2.88 -17.07 13.08
N ALA A 341 -2.40 -18.24 12.68
CA ALA A 341 -3.18 -19.48 12.71
C ALA A 341 -2.77 -20.38 13.88
N LEU A 342 -3.74 -20.80 14.68
CA LEU A 342 -3.55 -21.85 15.69
C LEU A 342 -3.75 -23.23 15.06
N VAL A 343 -2.72 -24.07 15.12
CA VAL A 343 -2.71 -25.43 14.55
C VAL A 343 -2.39 -26.47 15.61
N ARG A 344 -3.05 -27.64 15.55
CA ARG A 344 -2.81 -28.72 16.51
C ARG A 344 -1.53 -29.51 16.24
N THR A 345 -1.25 -29.77 14.96
CA THR A 345 -0.12 -30.59 14.54
C THR A 345 0.94 -29.69 13.89
N PRO A 346 2.17 -29.63 14.43
CA PRO A 346 3.27 -28.94 13.79
C PRO A 346 3.45 -29.40 12.33
N GLY A 347 3.74 -28.46 11.42
CA GLY A 347 3.98 -28.77 10.00
C GLY A 347 2.73 -29.04 9.15
N SER A 348 1.53 -29.06 9.74
CA SER A 348 0.26 -29.20 8.98
C SER A 348 -0.09 -27.96 8.14
N LEU A 349 0.52 -26.82 8.44
CA LEU A 349 0.45 -25.59 7.67
C LEU A 349 1.83 -24.93 7.68
N SER A 350 2.38 -24.66 6.50
CA SER A 350 3.66 -23.97 6.37
C SER A 350 3.48 -22.46 6.58
N SER A 351 4.30 -21.88 7.47
CA SER A 351 4.42 -20.42 7.56
C SER A 351 4.90 -19.85 6.23
N ARG A 352 4.41 -18.65 5.88
CA ARG A 352 4.72 -17.91 4.66
C ARG A 352 4.52 -16.41 4.91
N PRO A 353 5.00 -15.51 4.05
CA PRO A 353 4.83 -14.07 4.24
C PRO A 353 3.36 -13.72 4.54
N GLY A 354 3.13 -12.97 5.62
CA GLY A 354 1.80 -12.61 6.11
C GLY A 354 1.08 -13.65 6.98
N LEU A 355 1.63 -14.87 7.17
CA LEU A 355 1.03 -15.93 7.99
C LEU A 355 1.99 -16.49 9.04
N THR A 356 1.65 -16.24 10.31
CA THR A 356 2.30 -16.84 11.47
C THR A 356 1.54 -18.09 11.92
N VAL A 357 2.26 -19.15 12.27
CA VAL A 357 1.67 -20.43 12.69
C VAL A 357 2.09 -20.74 14.12
N VAL A 358 1.11 -20.93 15.00
CA VAL A 358 1.31 -21.26 16.41
C VAL A 358 0.75 -22.64 16.69
N THR A 359 1.54 -23.48 17.37
CA THR A 359 1.10 -24.82 17.73
C THR A 359 0.35 -24.79 19.06
N GLY A 360 -0.82 -25.43 19.12
CA GLY A 360 -1.61 -25.56 20.34
C GLY A 360 -3.03 -26.04 20.07
N SER A 361 -3.89 -25.94 21.09
CA SER A 361 -5.27 -26.43 21.06
C SER A 361 -6.29 -25.29 21.28
N PRO A 362 -7.37 -25.21 20.50
CA PRO A 362 -8.45 -24.27 20.76
C PRO A 362 -9.25 -24.59 22.04
N LEU A 363 -9.02 -25.76 22.66
CA LEU A 363 -9.55 -26.09 23.99
C LEU A 363 -8.71 -25.50 25.13
N SER A 364 -7.54 -24.93 24.82
CA SER A 364 -6.60 -24.37 25.80
C SER A 364 -6.59 -22.84 25.70
N LYS A 365 -7.10 -22.16 26.73
CA LYS A 365 -7.09 -20.69 26.79
C LYS A 365 -5.67 -20.12 26.74
N SER A 366 -4.68 -20.79 27.36
CA SER A 366 -3.28 -20.37 27.30
C SER A 366 -2.70 -20.43 25.89
N ASP A 367 -3.11 -21.43 25.09
CA ASP A 367 -2.63 -21.58 23.72
C ASP A 367 -3.25 -20.50 22.82
N ILE A 368 -4.51 -20.15 23.06
CA ILE A 368 -5.19 -19.03 22.39
C ILE A 368 -4.52 -17.70 22.76
N GLN A 369 -4.19 -17.48 24.03
CA GLN A 369 -3.44 -16.30 24.49
C GLN A 369 -2.04 -16.23 23.84
N THR A 370 -1.36 -17.36 23.73
CA THR A 370 -0.06 -17.45 23.05
C THR A 370 -0.20 -17.13 21.56
N THR A 371 -1.28 -17.57 20.93
CA THR A 371 -1.61 -17.25 19.53
C THR A 371 -1.82 -15.75 19.34
N LEU A 372 -2.58 -15.14 20.24
CA LEU A 372 -2.80 -13.70 20.25
C LEU A 372 -1.49 -12.91 20.44
N ALA A 373 -0.60 -13.39 21.31
CA ALA A 373 0.68 -12.76 21.60
C ALA A 373 1.77 -13.00 20.54
N ALA A 374 1.55 -13.90 19.58
CA ALA A 374 2.56 -14.25 18.57
C ALA A 374 2.82 -13.14 17.54
N ALA A 375 1.95 -12.13 17.48
CA ALA A 375 2.13 -10.93 16.67
C ALA A 375 1.96 -9.67 17.55
N PRO A 376 2.90 -9.38 18.47
CA PRO A 376 2.72 -8.34 19.50
C PRO A 376 2.60 -6.93 18.91
N SER A 377 3.07 -6.73 17.67
CA SER A 377 2.99 -5.46 16.93
C SER A 377 1.67 -5.28 16.17
N LEU A 378 0.76 -6.27 16.15
CA LEU A 378 -0.48 -6.24 15.40
C LEU A 378 -1.67 -6.61 16.29
N THR A 379 -2.65 -5.69 16.41
CA THR A 379 -3.92 -6.02 17.06
C THR A 379 -4.84 -6.70 16.06
N PRO A 380 -5.32 -7.92 16.34
CA PRO A 380 -6.23 -8.61 15.45
C PRO A 380 -7.56 -7.88 15.33
N SER A 381 -8.01 -7.68 14.11
CA SER A 381 -9.27 -7.01 13.78
C SER A 381 -10.47 -7.95 13.96
N ALA A 382 -10.28 -9.25 13.75
CA ALA A 382 -11.31 -10.26 13.96
C ALA A 382 -10.70 -11.66 14.13
N ALA A 383 -11.46 -12.57 14.74
CA ALA A 383 -11.19 -14.00 14.71
C ALA A 383 -12.08 -14.71 13.68
N ILE A 384 -11.51 -15.64 12.92
CA ILE A 384 -12.22 -16.50 11.97
C ILE A 384 -12.08 -17.95 12.41
N VAL A 385 -13.22 -18.58 12.71
CA VAL A 385 -13.32 -19.94 13.22
C VAL A 385 -13.90 -20.83 12.13
N THR A 386 -13.06 -21.67 11.54
CA THR A 386 -13.42 -22.70 10.54
C THR A 386 -13.29 -24.12 11.10
N LEU A 387 -13.35 -24.25 12.43
CA LEU A 387 -13.29 -25.54 13.11
C LEU A 387 -14.46 -26.43 12.71
N ASN A 388 -14.18 -27.73 12.62
CA ASN A 388 -15.19 -28.76 12.45
C ASN A 388 -14.80 -29.97 13.30
N THR A 389 -15.77 -30.80 13.62
CA THR A 389 -15.51 -32.07 14.27
C THR A 389 -14.91 -33.08 13.30
N VAL A 390 -13.99 -33.90 13.78
CA VAL A 390 -13.26 -34.90 12.98
C VAL A 390 -13.88 -36.27 13.19
N ARG A 391 -14.16 -36.96 12.08
CA ARG A 391 -14.52 -38.38 12.05
C ARG A 391 -13.34 -39.19 11.54
N GLU A 392 -13.35 -40.49 11.82
CA GLU A 392 -12.33 -41.45 11.38
C GLU A 392 -12.19 -41.51 9.85
N SER A 393 -13.29 -41.30 9.12
CA SER A 393 -13.29 -41.10 7.67
C SER A 393 -14.39 -40.13 7.25
N ASP A 394 -14.43 -39.74 5.97
CA ASP A 394 -15.50 -38.89 5.41
C ASP A 394 -16.88 -39.57 5.44
N SER A 395 -16.96 -40.89 5.71
CA SER A 395 -18.22 -41.61 5.82
C SER A 395 -19.14 -40.98 6.88
N PRO A 396 -20.44 -40.81 6.58
CA PRO A 396 -21.41 -40.26 7.53
C PRO A 396 -21.65 -41.19 8.72
N PHE A 397 -21.27 -42.46 8.62
CA PHE A 397 -21.39 -43.47 9.68
C PHE A 397 -20.07 -43.69 10.45
N ALA A 398 -18.98 -43.03 10.05
CA ALA A 398 -17.68 -43.17 10.70
C ALA A 398 -17.73 -42.72 12.17
N LYS A 399 -16.91 -43.33 13.02
CA LYS A 399 -16.80 -42.98 14.43
C LYS A 399 -16.31 -41.54 14.59
N GLN A 400 -16.91 -40.82 15.53
CA GLN A 400 -16.48 -39.49 15.92
C GLN A 400 -15.17 -39.56 16.72
N LEU A 401 -14.17 -38.76 16.34
CA LEU A 401 -12.88 -38.67 17.02
C LEU A 401 -12.78 -37.42 17.91
N SER A 402 -13.49 -36.34 17.58
CA SER A 402 -13.54 -35.15 18.43
C SER A 402 -14.22 -35.44 19.77
N PRO A 403 -13.77 -34.82 20.88
CA PRO A 403 -14.45 -34.92 22.16
C PRO A 403 -15.86 -34.31 22.08
N PRO A 404 -16.77 -34.68 23.01
CA PRO A 404 -18.06 -34.02 23.13
C PRO A 404 -17.90 -32.50 23.30
N ARG A 405 -18.80 -31.71 22.71
CA ARG A 405 -18.80 -30.23 22.78
C ARG A 405 -17.51 -29.56 22.29
N PHE A 406 -16.72 -30.22 21.44
CA PHE A 406 -15.45 -29.70 20.95
C PHE A 406 -15.59 -28.29 20.34
N LEU A 407 -16.60 -28.06 19.51
CA LEU A 407 -16.81 -26.77 18.84
C LEU A 407 -17.33 -25.71 19.82
N ALA A 408 -18.32 -26.06 20.65
CA ALA A 408 -18.88 -25.16 21.65
C ALA A 408 -17.82 -24.68 22.63
N ASP A 409 -17.06 -25.60 23.22
CA ASP A 409 -16.06 -25.28 24.24
C ASP A 409 -14.87 -24.52 23.63
N SER A 410 -14.48 -24.86 22.39
CA SER A 410 -13.48 -24.08 21.65
C SER A 410 -13.96 -22.64 21.39
N CYS A 411 -15.20 -22.48 20.92
CA CYS A 411 -15.77 -21.16 20.65
C CYS A 411 -15.88 -20.32 21.93
N ALA A 412 -16.32 -20.92 23.04
CA ALA A 412 -16.41 -20.25 24.33
C ALA A 412 -15.05 -19.76 24.82
N ASN A 413 -14.01 -20.60 24.74
CA ASN A 413 -12.65 -20.22 25.10
C ASN A 413 -12.11 -19.08 24.24
N ILE A 414 -12.34 -19.13 22.91
CA ILE A 414 -11.94 -18.08 21.99
C ILE A 414 -12.65 -16.76 22.35
N CYS A 415 -13.97 -16.79 22.53
CA CYS A 415 -14.74 -15.60 22.90
C CYS A 415 -14.23 -15.00 24.23
N GLU A 416 -13.98 -15.83 25.24
CA GLU A 416 -13.50 -15.32 26.52
C GLU A 416 -12.13 -14.64 26.39
N VAL A 417 -11.17 -15.27 25.69
CA VAL A 417 -9.83 -14.68 25.51
C VAL A 417 -9.89 -13.39 24.69
N LEU A 418 -10.71 -13.34 23.63
CA LEU A 418 -10.86 -12.14 22.81
C LEU A 418 -11.53 -11.00 23.59
N GLU A 419 -12.53 -11.29 24.43
CA GLU A 419 -13.21 -10.27 25.26
C GLU A 419 -12.21 -9.62 26.23
N HIS A 420 -11.37 -10.41 26.90
CA HIS A 420 -10.32 -9.90 27.78
C HIS A 420 -9.27 -9.08 27.02
N ALA A 421 -9.06 -9.36 25.75
CA ALA A 421 -8.16 -8.60 24.87
C ALA A 421 -8.81 -7.36 24.23
N GLY A 422 -10.10 -7.12 24.47
CA GLY A 422 -10.85 -6.00 23.86
C GLY A 422 -11.19 -6.20 22.38
N ILE A 423 -11.14 -7.44 21.87
CA ILE A 423 -11.46 -7.81 20.49
C ILE A 423 -12.87 -8.41 20.48
N TYR A 424 -13.79 -7.80 19.74
CA TYR A 424 -15.21 -8.21 19.77
C TYR A 424 -15.71 -8.87 18.48
N ARG A 425 -14.98 -8.76 17.37
CA ARG A 425 -15.43 -9.29 16.07
C ARG A 425 -15.05 -10.75 15.90
N ILE A 426 -16.04 -11.61 15.67
CA ILE A 426 -15.82 -13.05 15.42
C ILE A 426 -16.70 -13.57 14.28
N VAL A 427 -16.10 -14.34 13.37
CA VAL A 427 -16.81 -15.04 12.30
C VAL A 427 -16.66 -16.53 12.50
N VAL A 428 -17.77 -17.25 12.62
CA VAL A 428 -17.78 -18.69 12.90
C VAL A 428 -18.48 -19.45 11.79
N MET A 429 -17.80 -20.45 11.26
CA MET A 429 -18.38 -21.40 10.31
C MET A 429 -19.38 -22.28 11.05
N SER A 430 -20.62 -22.26 10.58
CA SER A 430 -21.72 -23.12 11.02
C SER A 430 -22.18 -24.00 9.85
N THR A 431 -23.12 -24.89 10.09
CA THR A 431 -23.65 -25.80 9.06
C THR A 431 -25.15 -25.62 8.89
N ALA A 432 -25.64 -25.81 7.66
CA ALA A 432 -27.05 -25.97 7.39
C ALA A 432 -27.60 -27.17 8.17
N GLY A 433 -28.81 -27.02 8.70
CA GLY A 433 -29.42 -27.99 9.62
C GLY A 433 -29.25 -27.66 11.10
N VAL A 434 -28.75 -26.47 11.42
CA VAL A 434 -28.61 -25.98 12.79
C VAL A 434 -29.52 -24.78 13.04
N GLY A 435 -30.16 -24.78 14.22
CA GLY A 435 -31.07 -23.74 14.68
C GLY A 435 -32.19 -23.47 13.69
N ASP A 436 -32.38 -22.21 13.31
CA ASP A 436 -33.45 -21.74 12.42
C ASP A 436 -33.40 -22.32 11.00
N SER A 437 -32.32 -23.02 10.63
CA SER A 437 -32.20 -23.68 9.32
C SER A 437 -32.73 -25.11 9.29
N TRP A 438 -32.99 -25.72 10.45
CA TRP A 438 -33.51 -27.10 10.53
C TRP A 438 -34.90 -27.25 9.89
N PRO A 439 -35.89 -26.36 10.13
CA PRO A 439 -37.21 -26.49 9.51
C PRO A 439 -37.16 -26.52 7.98
N ASN A 440 -36.22 -25.79 7.38
CA ASN A 440 -36.08 -25.62 5.92
C ASN A 440 -35.41 -26.82 5.21
N LEU A 441 -34.97 -27.84 5.94
CA LEU A 441 -34.39 -29.03 5.33
C LEU A 441 -35.46 -30.00 4.80
N PRO A 442 -35.23 -30.63 3.63
CA PRO A 442 -36.05 -31.74 3.14
C PRO A 442 -36.13 -32.86 4.18
N TRP A 443 -37.28 -33.53 4.25
CA TRP A 443 -37.53 -34.59 5.24
C TRP A 443 -36.52 -35.74 5.14
N LEU A 444 -36.10 -36.12 3.92
CA LEU A 444 -35.07 -37.14 3.69
C LEU A 444 -33.73 -36.72 4.28
N SER A 445 -33.33 -35.47 4.10
CA SER A 445 -32.09 -34.93 4.66
C SER A 445 -32.13 -34.91 6.18
N LYS A 446 -33.27 -34.54 6.79
CA LYS A 446 -33.47 -34.60 8.24
C LYS A 446 -33.32 -36.02 8.78
N ALA A 447 -33.96 -37.00 8.13
CA ALA A 447 -33.86 -38.41 8.51
C ALA A 447 -32.41 -38.90 8.38
N PHE A 448 -31.76 -38.67 7.23
CA PHE A 448 -30.36 -39.06 7.01
C PHE A 448 -29.42 -38.49 8.09
N MET A 449 -29.55 -37.21 8.41
CA MET A 449 -28.74 -36.56 9.44
C MET A 449 -29.00 -37.10 10.85
N ALA A 450 -30.25 -37.46 11.18
CA ALA A 450 -30.61 -38.03 12.48
C ALA A 450 -30.11 -39.48 12.66
N TYR A 451 -30.08 -40.27 11.58
CA TYR A 451 -29.67 -41.68 11.62
C TYR A 451 -28.16 -41.91 11.40
N THR A 452 -27.39 -40.87 11.10
CA THR A 452 -25.93 -40.94 10.88
C THR A 452 -25.16 -40.31 12.04
N ASN A 453 -23.83 -40.50 12.08
CA ASN A 453 -22.97 -39.85 13.07
C ASN A 453 -22.74 -38.35 12.79
N ILE A 454 -23.36 -37.80 11.73
CA ILE A 454 -23.41 -36.36 11.47
C ILE A 454 -24.19 -35.63 12.58
N LYS A 455 -25.14 -36.30 13.24
CA LYS A 455 -25.91 -35.73 14.35
C LYS A 455 -25.04 -35.11 15.45
N TYR A 456 -23.89 -35.69 15.76
CA TYR A 456 -22.99 -35.17 16.79
C TYR A 456 -22.39 -33.81 16.40
N ALA A 457 -22.04 -33.64 15.12
CA ALA A 457 -21.56 -32.36 14.61
C ALA A 457 -22.68 -31.32 14.60
N LEU A 458 -23.92 -31.73 14.26
CA LEU A 458 -25.09 -30.84 14.27
C LEU A 458 -25.45 -30.38 15.69
N GLU A 459 -25.43 -31.30 16.65
CA GLU A 459 -25.66 -30.99 18.07
C GLU A 459 -24.62 -29.98 18.58
N ASP A 460 -23.33 -30.20 18.30
CA ASP A 460 -22.24 -29.31 18.72
C ASP A 460 -22.32 -27.93 18.05
N HIS A 461 -22.60 -27.87 16.74
CA HIS A 461 -22.88 -26.58 16.08
C HIS A 461 -24.14 -25.88 16.63
N GLY A 462 -25.15 -26.63 17.06
CA GLY A 462 -26.33 -26.09 17.73
C GLY A 462 -26.02 -25.48 19.09
N LEU A 463 -25.09 -26.07 19.83
CA LEU A 463 -24.56 -25.47 21.06
C LEU A 463 -23.79 -24.19 20.75
N VAL A 464 -22.93 -24.17 19.72
CA VAL A 464 -22.24 -22.94 19.27
C VAL A 464 -23.24 -21.83 18.93
N ASP A 465 -24.27 -22.12 18.11
CA ASP A 465 -25.30 -21.12 17.72
C ASP A 465 -26.04 -20.56 18.94
N LYS A 466 -26.36 -21.42 19.92
CA LYS A 466 -27.04 -20.99 21.16
C LYS A 466 -26.11 -20.17 22.06
N GLU A 467 -24.89 -20.65 22.30
CA GLU A 467 -23.98 -20.09 23.29
C GLU A 467 -23.33 -18.79 22.79
N ILE A 468 -22.99 -18.68 21.50
CA ILE A 468 -22.38 -17.45 20.95
C ILE A 468 -23.30 -16.24 21.09
N ARG A 469 -24.63 -16.45 21.00
CA ARG A 469 -25.65 -15.40 21.16
C ARG A 469 -25.75 -14.84 22.56
N LEU A 470 -25.25 -15.58 23.55
CA LEU A 470 -25.19 -15.15 24.95
C LEU A 470 -23.92 -14.34 25.26
N THR A 471 -22.97 -14.30 24.33
CA THR A 471 -21.73 -13.53 24.48
C THR A 471 -21.92 -12.07 24.06
N LYS A 472 -20.97 -11.20 24.44
CA LYS A 472 -20.93 -9.80 23.99
C LYS A 472 -20.25 -9.62 22.63
N MET A 473 -19.92 -10.71 21.94
CA MET A 473 -19.22 -10.66 20.67
C MET A 473 -20.12 -10.09 19.57
N ASP A 474 -19.53 -9.32 18.67
CA ASP A 474 -20.09 -9.04 17.36
C ASP A 474 -19.83 -10.24 16.44
N TRP A 475 -20.79 -11.16 16.41
CA TRP A 475 -20.65 -12.46 15.77
C TRP A 475 -21.30 -12.51 14.37
N THR A 476 -20.76 -13.36 13.51
CA THR A 476 -21.41 -13.76 12.26
C THR A 476 -21.30 -15.27 12.08
N LEU A 477 -22.45 -15.93 11.88
CA LEU A 477 -22.52 -17.37 11.64
C LEU A 477 -22.67 -17.66 10.15
N CYS A 478 -21.62 -18.17 9.52
CA CYS A 478 -21.64 -18.56 8.11
C CYS A 478 -22.18 -19.99 7.98
N LYS A 479 -23.45 -20.16 7.61
CA LYS A 479 -24.07 -21.49 7.47
C LYS A 479 -23.75 -22.10 6.10
N ARG A 480 -22.85 -23.08 6.06
CA ARG A 480 -22.56 -23.85 4.84
C ARG A 480 -23.69 -24.83 4.52
N TRP A 481 -24.25 -24.76 3.32
CA TRP A 481 -25.07 -25.86 2.79
C TRP A 481 -24.15 -26.97 2.29
N ALA A 482 -24.47 -28.23 2.60
CA ALA A 482 -23.78 -29.34 2.00
C ALA A 482 -24.02 -29.27 0.49
N ALA A 483 -22.98 -28.95 -0.28
CA ALA A 483 -23.01 -29.08 -1.72
C ALA A 483 -23.32 -30.55 -2.03
N THR A 484 -24.48 -30.79 -2.63
CA THR A 484 -24.63 -31.94 -3.52
C THR A 484 -23.49 -31.84 -4.52
N VAL A 485 -22.66 -32.87 -4.59
CA VAL A 485 -21.72 -33.08 -5.70
C VAL A 485 -22.59 -33.43 -6.92
N THR A 486 -23.27 -32.43 -7.47
CA THR A 486 -23.96 -32.48 -8.76
C THR A 486 -24.26 -31.05 -9.19
N GLU A 487 -23.64 -30.67 -10.31
CA GLU A 487 -24.01 -29.58 -11.22
C GLU A 487 -23.77 -28.13 -10.75
N CYS A 488 -22.59 -27.62 -11.08
CA CYS A 488 -22.46 -26.30 -11.69
C CYS A 488 -21.80 -26.48 -13.07
N ALA A 489 -22.64 -26.51 -14.10
CA ALA A 489 -22.30 -26.14 -15.46
C ALA A 489 -23.03 -24.83 -15.77
#